data_AF-A0A7S4P300-F1
#
_entry.id   AF-A0A7S4P300-F1
#
_cell.length_a   1.000
_cell.length_b   1.000
_cell.length_c   1.000
_cell.angle_alpha   90.00
_cell.angle_beta   90.00
_cell.angle_gamma   90.00
#
_symmetry.space_group_name_H-M   'P 1'
#
loop_
_entity.id
_entity.type
_entity.pdbx_description
1 polymer ?
#
loop_
_entity_poly.entity_id
_entity_poly.type
_entity_poly.pdbx_seq_one_letter_code
_entity_poly.pdbx_strand_id
1 'polypeptide(L)'
;WRPEEGLLIVQCDPVATSGKRIKHAQYIFEKERASYAQQMEKEGGILPRKHAIFLVHLTRNSLHKVSYDFEPNWANVVVDGIGYSSSPSDKKGEKGRALAHEMTSLPPTMELLEGTQVELLKKIKLRPILQSRFRMCLARLTYPTEQSTADIQTQIERMGQMLSDPRNSLLLEKRLYQLIEDAMELGGEES
;
A
#
# COMPACT_ATOMS: atom_id res chain seq x y z
N TRP A 1 26.08 -12.09 -29.05
CA TRP A 1 26.13 -11.33 -27.80
C TRP A 1 24.91 -10.43 -27.78
N ARG A 2 23.92 -10.66 -26.90
CA ARG A 2 22.81 -9.71 -26.73
C ARG A 2 23.29 -8.64 -25.74
N PRO A 3 23.08 -7.34 -25.99
CA PRO A 3 23.37 -6.33 -24.99
C PRO A 3 22.54 -6.67 -23.74
N GLU A 4 23.20 -6.92 -22.61
CA GLU A 4 22.53 -7.33 -21.38
C GLU A 4 21.52 -6.26 -20.94
N GLU A 5 20.25 -6.65 -20.82
CA GLU A 5 19.22 -5.79 -20.25
C GLU A 5 19.53 -5.56 -18.77
N GLY A 6 19.38 -4.32 -18.31
CA GLY A 6 19.72 -3.94 -16.94
C GLY A 6 18.60 -3.13 -16.29
N LEU A 7 18.32 -3.40 -15.03
CA LEU A 7 17.39 -2.62 -14.23
C LEU A 7 18.10 -2.09 -12.98
N LEU A 8 18.00 -0.79 -12.75
CA LEU A 8 18.43 -0.17 -11.51
C LEU A 8 17.23 0.39 -10.76
N ILE A 9 17.15 0.06 -9.47
CA ILE A 9 16.12 0.58 -8.57
C ILE A 9 16.82 1.40 -7.49
N VAL A 10 16.44 2.67 -7.38
CA VAL A 10 16.94 3.59 -6.35
C VAL A 10 15.80 3.85 -5.38
N GLN A 11 15.94 3.38 -4.15
CA GLN A 11 14.99 3.64 -3.07
C GLN A 11 15.30 4.99 -2.42
N CYS A 12 14.29 5.83 -2.29
CA CYS A 12 14.40 7.18 -1.79
C CYS A 12 13.39 7.39 -0.67
N ASP A 13 13.89 7.63 0.54
CA ASP A 13 13.07 8.08 1.66
C ASP A 13 13.26 9.60 1.82
N PRO A 14 12.26 10.43 1.44
CA PRO A 14 12.32 11.89 1.55
C PRO A 14 12.24 12.40 2.99
N VAL A 15 11.90 11.55 3.98
CA VAL A 15 11.96 11.89 5.40
C VAL A 15 13.38 11.73 5.91
N ALA A 16 14.05 10.63 5.55
CA ALA A 16 15.45 10.39 5.92
C ALA A 16 16.46 11.20 5.09
N THR A 17 16.09 11.55 3.85
CA THR A 17 16.97 12.21 2.87
C THR A 17 16.29 13.44 2.28
N SER A 18 17.04 14.53 2.03
CA SER A 18 16.44 15.72 1.40
C SER A 18 15.98 15.46 -0.05
N GLY A 19 14.82 15.98 -0.43
CA GLY A 19 14.31 15.90 -1.81
C GLY A 19 15.29 16.46 -2.87
N LYS A 20 16.16 17.41 -2.48
CA LYS A 20 17.24 17.92 -3.32
C LYS A 20 18.24 16.83 -3.75
N ARG A 21 18.52 15.85 -2.88
CA ARG A 21 19.41 14.74 -3.21
C ARG A 21 18.77 13.77 -4.20
N ILE A 22 17.46 13.57 -4.12
CA ILE A 22 16.71 12.77 -5.09
C ILE A 22 16.81 13.41 -6.48
N LYS A 23 16.53 14.73 -6.58
CA LYS A 23 16.69 15.49 -7.82
C LYS A 23 18.13 15.46 -8.36
N HIS A 24 19.11 15.61 -7.48
CA HIS A 24 20.52 15.53 -7.87
C HIS A 24 20.90 14.15 -8.41
N ALA A 25 20.41 13.08 -7.80
CA ALA A 25 20.61 11.72 -8.30
C ALA A 25 19.97 11.55 -9.69
N GLN A 26 18.73 12.00 -9.89
CA GLN A 26 18.06 11.98 -11.20
C GLN A 26 18.90 12.70 -12.27
N TYR A 27 19.44 13.89 -11.95
CA TYR A 27 20.33 14.63 -12.85
C TYR A 27 21.59 13.84 -13.21
N ILE A 28 22.25 13.20 -12.23
CA ILE A 28 23.41 12.34 -12.50
C ILE A 28 23.02 11.21 -13.46
N PHE A 29 21.87 10.57 -13.24
CA PHE A 29 21.38 9.51 -14.14
C PHE A 29 21.18 9.99 -15.57
N GLU A 30 20.54 11.14 -15.76
CA GLU A 30 20.34 11.70 -17.09
C GLU A 30 21.66 12.03 -17.78
N LYS A 31 22.60 12.63 -17.04
CA LYS A 31 23.93 12.97 -17.54
C LYS A 31 24.72 11.73 -17.97
N GLU A 32 24.78 10.70 -17.12
CA GLU A 32 25.49 9.46 -17.44
C GLU A 32 24.83 8.71 -18.60
N ARG A 33 23.48 8.69 -18.66
CA ARG A 33 22.73 8.10 -19.77
C ARG A 33 23.03 8.81 -21.09
N ALA A 34 23.06 10.13 -21.11
CA ALA A 34 23.37 10.92 -22.30
C ALA A 34 24.83 10.71 -22.75
N SER A 35 25.77 10.72 -21.81
CA SER A 35 27.19 10.44 -22.08
C SER A 35 27.38 9.06 -22.71
N TYR A 36 26.75 8.04 -22.13
CA TYR A 36 26.82 6.68 -22.63
C TYR A 36 26.18 6.53 -24.02
N ALA A 37 25.06 7.20 -24.27
CA ALA A 37 24.41 7.19 -25.59
C ALA A 37 25.33 7.78 -26.67
N GLN A 38 26.00 8.90 -26.39
CA GLN A 38 26.96 9.52 -27.31
C GLN A 38 28.19 8.64 -27.56
N GLN A 39 28.66 7.91 -26.54
CA GLN A 39 29.78 7.00 -26.70
C GLN A 39 29.40 5.80 -27.60
N MET A 40 28.24 5.21 -27.37
CA MET A 40 27.74 4.08 -28.18
C MET A 40 27.48 4.47 -29.63
N GLU A 41 26.99 5.68 -29.89
CA GLU A 41 26.82 6.21 -31.24
C GLU A 41 28.16 6.35 -31.98
N LYS A 42 29.22 6.81 -31.30
CA LYS A 42 30.58 6.92 -31.86
C LYS A 42 31.20 5.56 -32.13
N GLU A 43 30.95 4.57 -31.28
CA GLU A 43 31.49 3.21 -31.39
C GLU A 43 30.69 2.34 -32.39
N GLY A 44 29.61 2.87 -32.99
CA GLY A 44 28.74 2.12 -33.90
C GLY A 44 27.98 0.98 -33.21
N GLY A 45 27.87 1.04 -31.88
CA GLY A 45 27.27 0.01 -31.04
C GLY A 45 25.75 0.17 -30.92
N ILE A 46 25.07 -0.93 -30.64
CA ILE A 46 23.63 -0.93 -30.31
C ILE A 46 23.49 -0.56 -28.84
N LEU A 47 22.69 0.48 -28.52
CA LEU A 47 22.41 0.85 -27.14
C LEU A 47 21.70 -0.31 -26.39
N PRO A 48 22.25 -0.80 -25.26
CA PRO A 48 21.57 -1.76 -24.41
C PRO A 48 20.31 -1.17 -23.77
N ARG A 49 19.30 -2.01 -23.61
CA ARG A 49 18.04 -1.63 -22.97
C ARG A 49 18.22 -1.63 -21.45
N LYS A 50 18.55 -0.47 -20.89
CA LYS A 50 18.71 -0.26 -19.44
C LYS A 50 17.59 0.64 -18.90
N HIS A 51 17.03 0.26 -17.77
CA HIS A 51 15.94 0.98 -17.10
C HIS A 51 16.37 1.44 -15.70
N ALA A 52 15.93 2.63 -15.30
CA ALA A 52 16.14 3.16 -13.96
C ALA A 52 14.80 3.55 -13.34
N ILE A 53 14.57 3.14 -12.10
CA ILE A 53 13.35 3.42 -11.34
C ILE A 53 13.72 4.08 -10.03
N PHE A 54 13.15 5.26 -9.78
CA PHE A 54 13.23 5.94 -8.48
C PHE A 54 11.97 5.64 -7.68
N LEU A 55 12.11 4.87 -6.60
CA LEU A 55 11.03 4.56 -5.68
C LEU A 55 11.05 5.57 -4.53
N VAL A 56 10.15 6.55 -4.58
CA VAL A 56 10.01 7.56 -3.53
C VAL A 56 8.95 7.10 -2.52
N HIS A 57 9.38 6.85 -1.29
CA HIS A 57 8.52 6.38 -0.22
C HIS A 57 7.78 7.58 0.41
N LEU A 58 6.48 7.70 0.15
CA LEU A 58 5.64 8.72 0.77
C LEU A 58 4.88 8.11 1.95
N THR A 59 4.88 8.80 3.10
CA THR A 59 4.12 8.38 4.27
C THR A 59 2.94 9.33 4.51
N ARG A 60 1.75 8.78 4.77
CA ARG A 60 0.52 9.58 4.95
C ARG A 60 0.52 10.43 6.22
N ASN A 61 1.33 10.06 7.21
CA ASN A 61 1.38 10.70 8.54
C ASN A 61 2.69 11.47 8.81
N SER A 62 3.48 11.83 7.79
CA SER A 62 4.67 12.65 8.04
C SER A 62 4.29 14.11 8.32
N LEU A 63 4.89 14.68 9.38
CA LEU A 63 4.86 16.13 9.65
C LEU A 63 5.53 16.93 8.53
N HIS A 64 6.42 16.29 7.77
CA HIS A 64 7.09 16.88 6.62
C HIS A 64 6.22 16.74 5.37
N LYS A 65 5.75 17.86 4.85
CA LYS A 65 5.12 17.93 3.52
C LYS A 65 6.21 17.78 2.45
N VAL A 66 6.12 16.72 1.66
CA VAL A 66 7.00 16.51 0.51
C VAL A 66 6.29 17.05 -0.73
N SER A 67 6.82 18.13 -1.31
CA SER A 67 6.41 18.56 -2.65
C SER A 67 7.19 17.77 -3.68
N TYR A 68 6.48 17.09 -4.58
CA TYR A 68 7.09 16.37 -5.69
C TYR A 68 6.75 17.12 -6.99
N ASP A 69 7.79 17.52 -7.72
CA ASP A 69 7.63 18.17 -9.02
C ASP A 69 7.68 17.10 -10.09
N PHE A 70 6.63 17.01 -10.91
CA PHE A 70 6.53 16.06 -12.00
C PHE A 70 7.42 16.51 -13.15
N GLU A 71 8.63 15.98 -13.21
CA GLU A 71 9.58 16.28 -14.29
C GLU A 71 9.12 15.60 -15.59
N PRO A 72 9.12 16.32 -16.74
CA PRO A 72 8.61 15.78 -18.01
C PRO A 72 9.50 14.68 -18.61
N ASN A 73 10.77 14.60 -18.19
CA ASN A 73 11.72 13.59 -18.65
C ASN A 73 11.54 12.23 -17.94
N TRP A 74 10.70 12.19 -16.91
CA TRP A 74 10.45 10.98 -16.11
C TRP A 74 8.99 10.55 -16.23
N ALA A 75 8.79 9.26 -16.43
CA ALA A 75 7.46 8.67 -16.29
C ALA A 75 7.13 8.55 -14.79
N ASN A 76 6.05 9.19 -14.37
CA ASN A 76 5.64 9.23 -12.98
C ASN A 76 4.49 8.26 -12.75
N VAL A 77 4.64 7.37 -11.77
CA VAL A 77 3.61 6.40 -11.40
C VAL A 77 3.46 6.43 -9.89
N VAL A 78 2.24 6.63 -9.41
CA VAL A 78 1.90 6.58 -7.98
C VAL A 78 1.43 5.16 -7.66
N VAL A 79 2.11 4.51 -6.72
CA VAL A 79 1.78 3.16 -6.25
C VAL A 79 1.38 3.26 -4.79
N ASP A 80 0.09 3.11 -4.49
CA ASP A 80 -0.47 3.26 -3.13
C ASP A 80 -0.14 2.06 -2.21
N GLY A 81 0.25 0.94 -2.81
CA GLY A 81 0.77 -0.22 -2.08
C GLY A 81 1.50 -1.15 -3.03
N ILE A 82 2.73 -1.52 -2.70
CA ILE A 82 3.43 -2.63 -3.35
C ILE A 82 2.91 -3.92 -2.70
N GLY A 83 1.64 -4.20 -2.88
CA GLY A 83 1.07 -5.51 -2.64
C GLY A 83 1.36 -6.39 -3.85
N TYR A 84 1.69 -7.66 -3.65
CA TYR A 84 1.73 -8.62 -4.75
C TYR A 84 0.32 -8.77 -5.30
N SER A 85 -0.08 -7.95 -6.27
CA SER A 85 -1.23 -8.27 -7.11
C SER A 85 -0.80 -9.44 -7.97
N SER A 86 -1.14 -10.66 -7.53
CA SER A 86 -1.04 -11.80 -8.41
C SER A 86 -1.96 -11.54 -9.60
N SER A 87 -1.37 -11.29 -10.76
CA SER A 87 -2.08 -11.35 -12.04
C SER A 87 -2.81 -12.70 -12.11
N PRO A 88 -4.04 -12.76 -12.64
CA PRO A 88 -4.84 -13.99 -12.71
C PRO A 88 -4.22 -15.09 -13.60
N SER A 89 -3.06 -14.87 -14.24
CA SER A 89 -2.42 -15.81 -15.15
C SER A 89 -1.46 -16.83 -14.51
N ASP A 90 -1.02 -16.66 -13.26
CA ASP A 90 -0.03 -17.57 -12.64
C ASP A 90 -0.67 -18.68 -11.80
N LYS A 91 -1.04 -19.78 -12.47
CA LYS A 91 -1.62 -20.99 -11.84
C LYS A 91 -0.60 -21.92 -11.16
N LYS A 92 0.62 -21.49 -10.83
CA LYS A 92 1.68 -22.39 -10.32
C LYS A 92 2.30 -22.07 -8.95
N GLY A 93 1.70 -21.17 -8.16
CA GLY A 93 2.25 -20.75 -6.86
C GLY A 93 1.36 -21.02 -5.64
N GLU A 94 0.77 -22.21 -5.50
CA GLU A 94 -0.31 -22.50 -4.54
C GLU A 94 0.03 -22.43 -3.04
N LYS A 95 1.28 -22.20 -2.65
CA LYS A 95 1.66 -22.13 -1.22
C LYS A 95 2.10 -20.73 -0.73
N GLY A 96 2.32 -19.77 -1.63
CA GLY A 96 2.47 -18.35 -1.30
C GLY A 96 1.18 -17.53 -1.48
N ARG A 97 0.14 -18.16 -2.06
CA ARG A 97 -1.13 -17.55 -2.51
C ARG A 97 -2.06 -17.08 -1.38
N ALA A 98 -2.02 -17.68 -0.20
CA ALA A 98 -2.96 -17.36 0.88
C ALA A 98 -2.56 -16.08 1.65
N LEU A 99 -1.28 -15.90 1.95
CA LEU A 99 -0.85 -14.77 2.79
C LEU A 99 -0.96 -13.41 2.10
N ALA A 100 -0.69 -13.31 0.79
CA ALA A 100 -0.68 -12.03 0.10
C ALA A 100 -2.11 -11.51 -0.21
N HIS A 101 -3.03 -12.41 -0.58
CA HIS A 101 -4.43 -12.04 -0.86
C HIS A 101 -5.27 -11.82 0.41
N GLU A 102 -4.83 -12.36 1.56
CA GLU A 102 -5.44 -12.07 2.86
C GLU A 102 -5.01 -10.70 3.43
N MET A 103 -3.86 -10.15 3.01
CA MET A 103 -3.36 -8.88 3.55
C MET A 103 -3.84 -7.64 2.79
N THR A 104 -4.27 -7.76 1.54
CA THR A 104 -4.90 -6.66 0.79
C THR A 104 -6.37 -6.96 0.55
N SER A 105 -7.16 -6.84 1.62
CA SER A 105 -8.63 -6.88 1.62
C SER A 105 -9.30 -5.70 0.89
N LEU A 106 -8.52 -4.87 0.19
CA LEU A 106 -9.01 -3.69 -0.52
C LEU A 106 -9.16 -4.01 -2.01
N PRO A 107 -10.29 -3.66 -2.63
CA PRO A 107 -10.47 -3.84 -4.06
C PRO A 107 -9.50 -2.95 -4.86
N PRO A 108 -9.22 -3.29 -6.14
CA PRO A 108 -8.35 -2.51 -7.01
C PRO A 108 -8.80 -1.03 -7.13
N THR A 109 -7.86 -0.11 -7.31
CA THR A 109 -8.13 1.35 -7.33
C THR A 109 -9.17 1.78 -8.37
N MET A 110 -9.24 1.10 -9.52
CA MET A 110 -10.28 1.37 -10.51
C MET A 110 -11.68 1.06 -9.96
N GLU A 111 -11.83 -0.05 -9.24
CA GLU A 111 -13.10 -0.39 -8.60
C GLU A 111 -13.43 0.57 -7.45
N LEU A 112 -12.41 1.09 -6.74
CA LEU A 112 -12.55 2.12 -5.70
C LEU A 112 -13.01 3.49 -6.24
N LEU A 113 -12.76 3.79 -7.51
CA LEU A 113 -13.12 5.07 -8.14
C LEU A 113 -14.50 5.03 -8.80
N GLU A 114 -14.99 3.85 -9.17
CA GLU A 114 -16.25 3.67 -9.89
C GLU A 114 -17.47 3.49 -8.96
N GLY A 115 -17.26 3.15 -7.69
CA GLY A 115 -18.34 2.87 -6.73
C GLY A 115 -18.56 3.97 -5.70
N THR A 116 -19.79 4.06 -5.19
CA THR A 116 -20.07 4.84 -3.97
C THR A 116 -19.37 4.21 -2.76
N GLN A 117 -19.04 5.00 -1.74
CA GLN A 117 -18.35 4.51 -0.54
C GLN A 117 -19.05 3.28 0.10
N VAL A 118 -20.37 3.21 0.02
CA VAL A 118 -21.20 2.09 0.51
C VAL A 118 -21.01 0.81 -0.31
N GLU A 119 -20.95 0.93 -1.65
CA GLU A 119 -20.73 -0.21 -2.54
C GLU A 119 -19.32 -0.77 -2.37
N LEU A 120 -18.34 0.09 -2.06
CA LEU A 120 -16.96 -0.31 -1.78
C LEU A 120 -16.85 -1.06 -0.46
N LEU A 121 -17.54 -0.58 0.58
CA LEU A 121 -17.58 -1.24 1.88
C LEU A 121 -18.18 -2.64 1.77
N LYS A 122 -19.22 -2.83 0.96
CA LYS A 122 -19.85 -4.15 0.72
C LYS A 122 -18.93 -5.13 -0.02
N LYS A 123 -17.91 -4.64 -0.73
CA LYS A 123 -16.90 -5.46 -1.43
C LYS A 123 -15.70 -5.81 -0.55
N ILE A 124 -15.50 -5.10 0.55
CA ILE A 124 -14.37 -5.31 1.46
C ILE A 124 -14.67 -6.51 2.37
N LYS A 125 -13.76 -7.50 2.37
CA LYS A 125 -13.82 -8.60 3.33
C LYS A 125 -13.40 -8.09 4.71
N LEU A 126 -14.38 -7.80 5.57
CA LEU A 126 -14.12 -7.23 6.90
C LEU A 126 -13.43 -8.21 7.86
N ARG A 127 -13.71 -9.51 7.75
CA ARG A 127 -13.13 -10.54 8.62
C ARG A 127 -11.59 -10.52 8.69
N PRO A 128 -10.84 -10.59 7.57
CA PRO A 128 -9.37 -10.54 7.61
C PRO A 128 -8.85 -9.18 8.11
N ILE A 129 -9.53 -8.07 7.83
CA ILE A 129 -9.16 -6.74 8.33
C ILE A 129 -9.25 -6.71 9.85
N LEU A 130 -10.38 -7.15 10.39
CA LEU A 130 -10.63 -7.19 11.82
C LEU A 130 -9.62 -8.11 12.51
N GLN A 131 -9.39 -9.31 11.97
CA GLN A 131 -8.41 -10.26 12.51
C GLN A 131 -6.97 -9.72 12.46
N SER A 132 -6.61 -8.92 11.46
CA SER A 132 -5.29 -8.31 11.34
C SER A 132 -5.12 -7.10 12.27
N ARG A 133 -6.16 -6.30 12.47
CA ARG A 133 -6.08 -4.98 13.14
C ARG A 133 -6.65 -4.93 14.55
N PHE A 134 -7.43 -5.91 15.01
CA PHE A 134 -8.09 -5.85 16.31
C PHE A 134 -7.12 -5.65 17.48
N ARG A 135 -5.93 -6.27 17.44
CA ARG A 135 -4.89 -6.11 18.47
C ARG A 135 -4.42 -4.66 18.59
N MET A 136 -4.26 -3.98 17.46
CA MET A 136 -3.92 -2.55 17.43
C MET A 136 -5.07 -1.69 17.93
N CYS A 137 -6.32 -2.03 17.59
CA CYS A 137 -7.49 -1.32 18.09
C CYS A 137 -7.59 -1.43 19.61
N LEU A 138 -7.38 -2.63 20.17
CA LEU A 138 -7.39 -2.89 21.61
C LEU A 138 -6.34 -2.08 22.37
N ALA A 139 -5.14 -1.92 21.80
CA ALA A 139 -4.07 -1.13 22.39
C ALA A 139 -4.37 0.38 22.44
N ARG A 140 -5.32 0.85 21.63
CA ARG A 140 -5.74 2.26 21.57
C ARG A 140 -7.02 2.54 22.37
N LEU A 141 -7.63 1.52 22.96
CA LEU A 141 -8.78 1.70 23.84
C LEU A 141 -8.30 2.31 25.16
N THR A 142 -8.92 3.42 25.55
CA THR A 142 -8.73 4.01 26.86
C THR A 142 -9.66 3.28 27.84
N TYR A 143 -9.08 2.50 28.76
CA TYR A 143 -9.86 1.78 29.75
C TYR A 143 -10.12 2.67 30.99
N PRO A 144 -11.33 2.64 31.55
CA PRO A 144 -11.68 3.45 32.72
C PRO A 144 -11.04 2.97 34.03
N THR A 145 -10.42 1.78 34.04
CA THR A 145 -9.74 1.18 35.19
C THR A 145 -8.37 0.64 34.77
N GLU A 146 -7.39 0.66 35.67
CA GLU A 146 -6.07 0.05 35.41
C GLU A 146 -6.25 -1.44 35.14
N GLN A 147 -6.00 -1.85 33.89
CA GLN A 147 -6.00 -3.25 33.52
C GLN A 147 -4.62 -3.85 33.79
N SER A 148 -4.59 -5.06 34.36
CA SER A 148 -3.34 -5.81 34.42
C SER A 148 -2.97 -6.34 33.02
N THR A 149 -1.69 -6.57 32.78
CA THR A 149 -1.21 -7.19 31.53
C THR A 149 -1.87 -8.56 31.28
N ALA A 150 -2.26 -9.28 32.33
CA ALA A 150 -2.96 -10.55 32.22
C ALA A 150 -4.41 -10.40 31.73
N ASP A 151 -5.09 -9.31 32.11
CA ASP A 151 -6.47 -9.03 31.67
C ASP A 151 -6.51 -8.68 30.18
N ILE A 152 -5.56 -7.86 29.72
CA ILE A 152 -5.42 -7.48 28.31
C ILE A 152 -5.15 -8.73 27.45
N GLN A 153 -4.26 -9.62 27.91
CA GLN A 153 -3.95 -10.86 27.20
C GLN A 153 -5.17 -11.78 27.11
N THR A 154 -5.90 -11.93 28.21
CA THR A 154 -7.15 -12.71 28.25
C THR A 154 -8.21 -12.12 27.31
N GLN A 155 -8.30 -10.80 27.23
CA GLN A 155 -9.23 -10.10 26.34
C GLN A 155 -8.85 -10.29 24.86
N ILE A 156 -7.55 -10.22 24.52
CA ILE A 156 -7.04 -10.48 23.17
C ILE A 156 -7.39 -11.91 22.73
N GLU A 157 -7.19 -12.89 23.61
CA GLU A 157 -7.49 -14.30 23.32
C GLU A 157 -8.99 -14.54 23.14
N ARG A 158 -9.83 -13.99 24.03
CA ARG A 158 -11.29 -14.08 23.91
C ARG A 158 -11.79 -13.39 22.64
N MET A 159 -11.30 -12.20 22.31
CA MET A 159 -11.69 -11.51 21.07
C MET A 159 -11.19 -12.25 19.83
N GLY A 160 -9.99 -12.83 19.88
CA GLY A 160 -9.48 -13.69 18.80
C GLY A 160 -10.36 -14.91 18.56
N GLN A 161 -10.83 -15.57 19.62
CA GLN A 161 -11.75 -16.70 19.55
C GLN A 161 -13.13 -16.27 19.01
N MET A 162 -13.66 -15.14 19.48
CA MET A 162 -14.94 -14.59 18.99
C MET A 162 -14.88 -14.20 17.51
N LEU A 163 -13.78 -13.61 17.04
CA LEU A 163 -13.58 -13.26 15.63
C LEU A 163 -13.26 -14.48 14.74
N SER A 164 -12.87 -15.60 15.34
CA SER A 164 -12.66 -16.87 14.64
C SER A 164 -13.96 -17.63 14.41
N ASP A 165 -14.97 -17.48 15.29
CA ASP A 165 -16.31 -18.07 15.11
C ASP A 165 -17.06 -17.39 13.95
N PRO A 166 -17.44 -18.14 12.89
CA PRO A 166 -18.19 -17.61 11.75
C PRO A 166 -19.51 -16.93 12.13
N ARG A 167 -20.19 -17.38 13.20
CA ARG A 167 -21.48 -16.84 13.62
C ARG A 167 -21.33 -15.42 14.18
N ASN A 168 -20.32 -15.22 15.01
CA ASN A 168 -20.03 -13.92 15.63
C ASN A 168 -19.44 -12.95 14.61
N SER A 169 -18.61 -13.43 13.67
CA SER A 169 -18.07 -12.57 12.61
C SER A 169 -19.16 -12.02 11.71
N LEU A 170 -20.17 -12.84 11.36
CA LEU A 170 -21.32 -12.40 10.56
C LEU A 170 -22.20 -11.37 11.29
N LEU A 171 -22.43 -11.58 12.59
CA LEU A 171 -23.18 -10.63 13.41
C LEU A 171 -22.47 -9.28 13.52
N LEU A 172 -21.15 -9.31 13.73
CA LEU A 172 -20.33 -8.12 13.85
C LEU A 172 -20.24 -7.38 12.51
N GLU A 173 -20.08 -8.10 11.41
CA GLU A 173 -20.09 -7.55 10.06
C GLU A 173 -21.43 -6.86 9.75
N LYS A 174 -22.56 -7.53 10.03
CA LYS A 174 -23.90 -6.94 9.89
C LYS A 174 -24.06 -5.67 10.72
N ARG A 175 -23.59 -5.68 11.97
CA ARG A 175 -23.71 -4.51 12.86
C ARG A 175 -22.79 -3.37 12.43
N LEU A 176 -21.60 -3.66 11.94
CA LEU A 176 -20.68 -2.66 11.39
C LEU A 176 -21.28 -1.97 10.16
N TYR A 177 -21.88 -2.74 9.25
CA TYR A 177 -22.56 -2.14 8.09
C TYR A 177 -23.72 -1.23 8.52
N GLN A 178 -24.54 -1.67 9.48
CA GLN A 178 -25.61 -0.82 10.03
C GLN A 178 -25.07 0.46 10.66
N LEU A 179 -24.01 0.40 11.47
CA LEU A 179 -23.43 1.59 12.09
C LEU A 179 -22.83 2.56 11.07
N ILE A 180 -22.30 2.05 9.96
CA ILE A 180 -21.79 2.89 8.88
C ILE A 180 -22.96 3.52 8.12
N GLU A 181 -24.03 2.78 7.83
CA GLU A 181 -25.26 3.33 7.22
C GLU A 181 -25.85 4.43 8.12
N ASP A 182 -26.04 4.17 9.43
CA ASP A 182 -26.56 5.13 10.41
C ASP A 182 -25.67 6.39 10.50
N ALA A 183 -24.33 6.24 10.50
CA ALA A 183 -23.40 7.37 10.56
C ALA A 183 -23.40 8.22 9.28
N MET A 184 -23.68 7.62 8.13
CA MET A 184 -23.78 8.32 6.86
C MET A 184 -25.10 9.09 6.72
N GLU A 185 -26.20 8.55 7.24
CA GLU A 185 -27.49 9.24 7.29
C GLU A 185 -27.42 10.49 8.19
N LEU A 186 -26.77 10.38 9.36
CA LEU A 186 -26.55 11.51 10.27
C LEU A 186 -25.63 12.59 9.69
N GLY A 187 -24.65 12.23 8.87
CA GLY A 187 -23.78 13.20 8.19
C GLY A 187 -24.44 13.93 7.01
N GLY A 188 -25.60 13.46 6.54
CA GLY A 188 -26.38 14.08 5.46
C GLY A 188 -27.32 15.19 5.92
N GLU A 189 -27.63 15.28 7.21
CA GLU A 189 -28.50 16.33 7.78
C GLU A 189 -27.72 17.61 8.19
N GLU A 190 -26.38 17.56 8.23
CA GLU A 190 -25.52 18.72 8.55
C GLU A 190 -24.92 19.42 7.31
N SER A 191 -25.42 19.14 6.08
CA SER A 191 -24.98 19.79 4.83
C SER A 191 -26.04 20.67 4.19
#